data_AF-A0A916WTV3-F1
#
_entry.id   AF-A0A916WTV3-F1
#
_cell.length_a   1.000
_cell.length_b   1.000
_cell.length_c   1.000
_cell.angle_alpha   90.00
_cell.angle_beta   90.00
_cell.angle_gamma   90.00
#
_symmetry.space_group_name_H-M   'P 1'
#
loop_
_entity.id
_entity.type
_entity.pdbx_description
1 polymer ?
#
loop_
_entity_poly.entity_id
_entity_poly.type
_entity_poly.pdbx_seq_one_letter_code
_entity_poly.pdbx_strand_id
1 'polypeptide(L)'
;MSDNNSSGTNSSDNTSGGSTRAVSVVELSDRIQSVLRDRGITFSLKESGGSESEHIVLELPGERKLKTTVLLTVSKPGVRVEAFVCRHPDENFEGVYRFLLKRNRRMYGVAYTIDNIADIYLVGRMSAESVSADELDRVLGQVLEAADGDFNTILEIGFLTSIRREWAWRSSRGESLRNLLAFEHLIDLETMPSKGEPIPSQYAPTRTADSSSPDAGAGVASVNDSGGTSDVSVTDLAGSPGE
;
A
#
# COMPACT_ATOMS: atom_id res chain seq x y z
N MET A 1 0.62 67.88 58.97
CA MET A 1 0.16 66.72 58.19
C MET A 1 0.38 67.04 56.72
N SER A 2 0.81 66.15 55.83
CA SER A 2 1.58 64.90 55.94
C SER A 2 1.91 64.49 54.50
N ASP A 3 3.09 63.91 54.28
CA ASP A 3 3.45 62.76 53.41
C ASP A 3 2.53 62.43 52.18
N ASN A 4 3.01 61.99 51.02
CA ASN A 4 4.26 61.28 50.74
C ASN A 4 4.60 61.23 49.22
N ASN A 5 5.78 60.69 48.89
CA ASN A 5 6.27 60.40 47.53
C ASN A 5 6.05 58.91 47.14
N SER A 6 5.71 58.62 45.88
CA SER A 6 5.96 57.35 45.13
C SER A 6 5.30 57.44 43.74
N SER A 7 5.89 57.14 42.56
CA SER A 7 6.86 56.13 42.07
C SER A 7 6.25 54.80 41.60
N GLY A 8 6.28 54.55 40.28
CA GLY A 8 5.83 53.31 39.63
C GLY A 8 4.35 53.34 39.17
N THR A 9 3.95 52.75 38.05
CA THR A 9 4.62 51.75 37.19
C THR A 9 4.22 51.92 35.71
N ASN A 10 5.16 51.71 34.79
CA ASN A 10 4.83 51.47 33.38
C ASN A 10 4.19 50.07 33.28
N SER A 11 2.91 50.01 32.94
CA SER A 11 2.27 48.75 32.53
C SER A 11 2.66 48.45 31.08
N SER A 12 3.82 47.83 30.90
CA SER A 12 4.17 47.19 29.64
C SER A 12 3.34 45.92 29.49
N ASP A 13 2.26 45.99 28.71
CA ASP A 13 1.48 44.83 28.28
C ASP A 13 2.37 43.88 27.48
N ASN A 14 2.97 42.92 28.19
CA ASN A 14 3.84 41.91 27.61
C ASN A 14 2.98 40.83 26.95
N THR A 15 2.42 41.15 25.79
CA THR A 15 1.65 40.22 24.96
C THR A 15 2.61 39.14 24.46
N SER A 16 2.76 38.08 25.25
CA SER A 16 3.55 36.90 24.93
C SER A 16 2.88 36.08 23.84
N GLY A 17 2.95 36.59 22.60
CA GLY A 17 2.65 35.83 21.40
C GLY A 17 3.59 34.63 21.34
N GLY A 18 3.08 33.46 21.74
CA GLY A 18 3.80 32.20 21.66
C GLY A 18 4.11 31.87 20.22
N SER A 19 5.32 32.21 19.77
CA SER A 19 5.81 31.86 18.45
C SER A 19 5.90 30.35 18.35
N THR A 20 4.91 29.74 17.70
CA THR A 20 4.90 28.30 17.42
C THR A 20 6.01 28.04 16.41
N ARG A 21 7.18 27.62 16.91
CA ARG A 21 8.33 27.26 16.06
C ARG A 21 7.89 26.14 15.12
N ALA A 22 8.05 26.38 13.81
CA ALA A 22 7.82 25.37 12.80
C ALA A 22 8.70 24.13 13.08
N VAL A 23 8.06 22.96 13.12
CA VAL A 23 8.74 21.67 13.33
C VAL A 23 9.59 21.37 12.10
N SER A 24 10.86 21.05 12.28
CA SER A 24 11.73 20.65 11.17
C SER A 24 11.42 19.22 10.68
N VAL A 25 11.83 18.89 9.45
CA VAL A 25 11.64 17.55 8.86
C VAL A 25 12.28 16.46 9.73
N VAL A 26 13.48 16.72 10.26
CA VAL A 26 14.22 15.80 11.14
C VAL A 26 13.47 15.61 12.47
N GLU A 27 13.08 16.69 13.16
CA GLU A 27 12.31 16.60 14.42
C GLU A 27 10.97 15.85 14.22
N LEU A 28 10.33 16.02 13.06
CA LEU A 28 9.09 15.33 12.70
C LEU A 28 9.33 13.84 12.41
N SER A 29 10.41 13.51 11.70
CA SER A 29 10.82 12.13 11.40
C SER A 29 11.21 11.37 12.67
N ASP A 30 12.07 11.95 13.52
CA ASP A 30 12.48 11.36 14.80
C ASP A 30 11.27 11.03 15.70
N ARG A 31 10.28 11.93 15.73
CA ARG A 31 9.01 11.74 16.44
C ARG A 31 8.22 10.55 15.89
N ILE A 32 8.12 10.41 14.57
CA ILE A 32 7.45 9.26 13.92
C ILE A 32 8.21 7.97 14.23
N GLN A 33 9.54 7.97 14.08
CA GLN A 33 10.41 6.84 14.39
C GLN A 33 10.35 6.42 15.87
N SER A 34 10.13 7.35 16.81
CA SER A 34 9.86 7.02 18.22
C SER A 34 8.56 6.24 18.34
N VAL A 35 7.45 6.76 17.80
CA VAL A 35 6.14 6.10 17.85
C VAL A 35 6.18 4.70 17.22
N LEU A 36 6.86 4.54 16.08
CA LEU A 36 7.01 3.23 15.43
C LEU A 36 7.79 2.24 16.31
N ARG A 37 8.88 2.68 16.97
CA ARG A 37 9.63 1.86 17.94
C ARG A 37 8.78 1.49 19.16
N ASP A 38 8.07 2.46 19.73
CA ASP A 38 7.22 2.28 20.91
C ASP A 38 6.05 1.31 20.64
N ARG A 39 5.57 1.24 19.39
CA ARG A 39 4.55 0.28 18.93
C ARG A 39 5.13 -1.03 18.37
N GLY A 40 6.45 -1.22 18.36
CA GLY A 40 7.11 -2.43 17.85
C GLY A 40 6.98 -2.64 16.35
N ILE A 41 6.73 -1.58 15.57
CA ILE A 41 6.58 -1.64 14.11
C ILE A 41 7.97 -1.58 13.46
N THR A 42 8.30 -2.59 12.66
CA THR A 42 9.53 -2.61 11.87
C THR A 42 9.48 -1.57 10.76
N PHE A 43 10.53 -0.74 10.67
CA PHE A 43 10.72 0.20 9.57
C PHE A 43 12.17 0.27 9.11
N SER A 44 12.37 0.86 7.95
CA SER A 44 13.65 1.21 7.36
C SER A 44 13.61 2.68 6.90
N LEU A 45 14.77 3.34 6.96
CA LEU A 45 14.94 4.68 6.41
C LEU A 45 15.53 4.57 5.00
N LYS A 46 15.01 5.36 4.06
CA LYS A 46 15.64 5.63 2.78
C LYS A 46 16.01 7.10 2.71
N GLU A 47 17.28 7.40 2.45
CA GLU A 47 17.72 8.75 2.16
C GLU A 47 17.02 9.24 0.89
N SER A 48 16.35 10.39 0.95
CA SER A 48 15.92 11.07 -0.26
C SER A 48 17.15 11.69 -0.91
N GLY A 49 17.29 11.55 -2.23
CA GLY A 49 18.39 12.16 -3.00
C GLY A 49 18.40 13.70 -3.03
N GLY A 50 17.58 14.36 -2.22
CA GLY A 50 17.50 15.81 -2.05
C GLY A 50 17.18 16.19 -0.61
N SER A 51 17.70 17.34 -0.16
CA SER A 51 17.81 17.76 1.25
C SER A 51 16.50 18.22 1.93
N GLU A 52 15.34 17.73 1.49
CA GLU A 52 14.03 18.34 1.79
C GLU A 52 12.95 17.34 2.25
N SER A 53 13.21 16.03 2.18
CA SER A 53 12.31 14.99 2.67
C SER A 53 13.04 13.78 3.22
N GLU A 54 12.40 13.07 4.14
CA GLU A 54 12.84 11.75 4.62
C GLU A 54 11.79 10.68 4.28
N HIS A 55 12.23 9.49 3.92
CA HIS A 55 11.35 8.38 3.56
C HIS A 55 11.48 7.25 4.59
N ILE A 56 10.37 6.93 5.25
CA ILE A 56 10.27 5.83 6.21
C ILE A 56 9.41 4.74 5.58
N VAL A 57 9.98 3.56 5.33
CA VAL A 57 9.26 2.41 4.77
C VAL A 57 9.02 1.41 5.90
N LEU A 58 7.76 1.08 6.16
CA LEU A 58 7.34 0.15 7.22
C LEU A 58 6.44 -0.97 6.66
N GLU A 59 6.36 -2.07 7.40
CA GLU A 59 5.48 -3.20 7.07
C GLU A 59 4.41 -3.37 8.15
N LEU A 60 3.13 -3.31 7.77
CA LEU A 60 2.01 -3.65 8.64
C LEU A 60 1.62 -5.12 8.43
N PRO A 61 1.49 -5.94 9.49
CA PRO A 61 1.02 -7.32 9.38
C PRO A 61 -0.50 -7.36 9.15
N GLY A 62 -0.94 -8.09 8.11
CA GLY A 62 -2.37 -8.33 7.81
C GLY A 62 -2.74 -9.80 7.89
N GLU A 63 -4.04 -10.10 7.97
CA GLU A 63 -4.55 -11.49 8.03
C GLU A 63 -4.78 -12.08 6.64
N ARG A 64 -5.21 -11.27 5.67
CA ARG A 64 -5.58 -11.66 4.30
C ARG A 64 -4.46 -11.31 3.33
N LYS A 65 -3.97 -10.07 3.41
CA LYS A 65 -2.77 -9.58 2.76
C LYS A 65 -1.61 -9.71 3.75
N LEU A 66 -0.78 -10.75 3.54
CA LEU A 66 0.32 -11.15 4.42
C LEU A 66 1.14 -9.99 5.01
N LYS A 67 1.44 -8.98 4.18
CA LYS A 67 2.08 -7.72 4.58
C LYS A 67 1.56 -6.56 3.76
N THR A 68 1.32 -5.42 4.39
CA THR A 68 1.06 -4.14 3.73
C THR A 68 2.25 -3.22 3.93
N THR A 69 3.02 -3.00 2.85
CA THR A 69 4.12 -2.03 2.83
C THR A 69 3.55 -0.61 2.77
N VAL A 70 4.00 0.25 3.67
CA VAL A 70 3.62 1.67 3.75
C VAL A 70 4.87 2.54 3.67
N LEU A 71 4.82 3.53 2.79
CA LEU A 71 5.79 4.61 2.68
C LEU A 71 5.23 5.85 3.39
N LEU A 72 5.98 6.36 4.35
CA LEU A 72 5.79 7.69 4.93
C LEU A 72 6.83 8.63 4.31
N THR A 73 6.38 9.64 3.57
CA THR A 73 7.24 10.72 3.09
C THR A 73 7.07 11.93 4.00
N VAL A 74 8.07 12.18 4.83
CA VAL A 74 8.14 13.29 5.79
C VAL A 74 8.75 14.50 5.08
N SER A 75 8.10 15.66 5.15
CA SER A 75 8.48 16.86 4.40
C SER A 75 8.02 18.13 5.13
N LYS A 76 8.47 19.33 4.70
CA LYS A 76 8.10 20.61 5.35
C LYS A 76 6.58 20.81 5.56
N PRO A 77 5.69 20.48 4.61
CA PRO A 77 4.23 20.59 4.83
C PRO A 77 3.65 19.54 5.82
N GLY A 78 4.37 18.46 6.10
CA GLY A 78 3.90 17.33 6.90
C GLY A 78 4.24 15.97 6.28
N VAL A 79 3.40 14.98 6.56
CA VAL A 79 3.63 13.58 6.20
C VAL A 79 2.63 13.15 5.13
N ARG A 80 3.13 12.62 4.01
CA ARG A 80 2.32 11.85 3.05
C ARG A 80 2.43 10.37 3.39
N VAL A 81 1.30 9.68 3.40
CA VAL A 81 1.20 8.23 3.62
C VAL A 81 0.81 7.59 2.28
N GLU A 82 1.53 6.55 1.88
CA GLU A 82 1.26 5.79 0.66
C GLU A 82 1.38 4.29 0.97
N ALA A 83 0.31 3.54 0.78
CA ALA A 83 0.33 2.09 0.93
C ALA A 83 -0.12 1.43 -0.38
N PHE A 84 0.72 0.54 -0.90
CA PHE A 84 0.38 -0.23 -2.08
C PHE A 84 -0.64 -1.32 -1.72
N VAL A 85 -1.72 -1.47 -2.50
CA VAL A 85 -2.81 -2.42 -2.23
C VAL A 85 -2.72 -3.63 -3.17
N CYS A 86 -2.77 -3.41 -4.47
CA CYS A 86 -2.55 -4.44 -5.50
C CYS A 86 -2.22 -3.80 -6.85
N ARG A 87 -1.73 -4.60 -7.79
CA ARG A 87 -1.58 -4.21 -9.19
C ARG A 87 -2.91 -3.81 -9.83
N HIS A 88 -2.81 -3.21 -11.01
CA HIS A 88 -3.90 -3.01 -11.95
C HIS A 88 -4.82 -4.24 -12.05
N PRO A 89 -6.15 -4.08 -11.95
CA PRO A 89 -7.11 -5.16 -12.20
C PRO A 89 -6.93 -5.79 -13.58
N ASP A 90 -7.16 -7.09 -13.71
CA ASP A 90 -7.16 -7.76 -15.03
C ASP A 90 -8.46 -7.50 -15.80
N GLU A 91 -9.58 -7.33 -15.08
CA GLU A 91 -10.91 -7.16 -15.66
C GLU A 91 -11.83 -6.28 -14.80
N ASN A 92 -13.03 -5.99 -15.30
CA ASN A 92 -14.11 -5.32 -14.56
C ASN A 92 -13.70 -3.98 -13.87
N PHE A 93 -12.91 -3.17 -14.56
CA PHE A 93 -12.40 -1.88 -14.08
C PHE A 93 -13.49 -0.99 -13.46
N GLU A 94 -14.67 -0.91 -14.10
CA GLU A 94 -15.79 -0.11 -13.57
C GLU A 94 -16.29 -0.64 -12.23
N GLY A 95 -16.39 -1.97 -12.07
CA GLY A 95 -16.77 -2.61 -10.82
C GLY A 95 -15.78 -2.28 -9.70
N VAL A 96 -14.48 -2.41 -9.98
CA VAL A 96 -13.41 -2.08 -9.02
C VAL A 96 -13.46 -0.60 -8.65
N TYR A 97 -13.40 0.32 -9.62
CA TYR A 97 -13.37 1.75 -9.34
C TYR A 97 -14.65 2.23 -8.63
N ARG A 98 -15.82 1.68 -8.97
CA ARG A 98 -17.09 1.92 -8.28
C ARG A 98 -17.07 1.43 -6.83
N PHE A 99 -16.40 0.31 -6.54
CA PHE A 99 -16.18 -0.17 -5.18
C PHE A 99 -15.25 0.78 -4.40
N LEU A 100 -14.07 1.11 -4.94
CA LEU A 100 -13.10 2.02 -4.31
C LEU A 100 -13.72 3.39 -3.98
N LEU A 101 -14.46 4.00 -4.93
CA LEU A 101 -15.14 5.28 -4.72
C LEU A 101 -16.24 5.22 -3.66
N LYS A 102 -16.97 4.10 -3.55
CA LYS A 102 -17.93 3.88 -2.46
C LYS A 102 -17.23 3.75 -1.11
N ARG A 103 -16.09 3.05 -1.07
CA ARG A 103 -15.31 2.80 0.16
C ARG A 103 -14.68 4.08 0.71
N ASN A 104 -14.19 4.97 -0.15
CA ASN A 104 -13.68 6.30 0.21
C ASN A 104 -14.64 7.12 1.08
N ARG A 105 -15.97 6.89 1.01
CA ARG A 105 -16.96 7.59 1.85
C ARG A 105 -16.90 7.24 3.35
N ARG A 106 -16.20 6.18 3.73
CA ARG A 106 -16.14 5.64 5.11
C ARG A 106 -14.75 5.69 5.74
N MET A 107 -13.71 6.06 4.99
CA MET A 107 -12.34 6.01 5.46
C MET A 107 -11.89 7.31 6.14
N TYR A 108 -10.93 7.16 7.05
CA TYR A 108 -10.33 8.25 7.81
C TYR A 108 -8.88 8.52 7.36
N GLY A 109 -8.55 9.78 7.03
CA GLY A 109 -7.15 10.20 6.73
C GLY A 109 -6.53 9.68 5.43
N VAL A 110 -7.04 8.58 4.85
CA VAL A 110 -6.62 7.98 3.58
C VAL A 110 -7.77 7.80 2.59
N ALA A 111 -7.46 7.80 1.31
CA ALA A 111 -8.37 7.49 0.21
C ALA A 111 -7.72 6.50 -0.77
N TYR A 112 -8.53 5.64 -1.39
CA TYR A 112 -8.11 4.86 -2.55
C TYR A 112 -7.85 5.78 -3.74
N THR A 113 -6.71 5.57 -4.37
CA THR A 113 -6.24 6.23 -5.58
C THR A 113 -5.66 5.19 -6.55
N ILE A 114 -5.56 5.56 -7.82
CA ILE A 114 -4.84 4.81 -8.85
C ILE A 114 -3.67 5.63 -9.36
N ASP A 115 -2.61 4.97 -9.83
CA ASP A 115 -1.47 5.61 -10.48
C ASP A 115 -1.60 5.64 -12.02
N ASN A 116 -0.50 5.95 -12.73
CA ASN A 116 -0.48 6.05 -14.19
C ASN A 116 -0.64 4.71 -14.93
N ILE A 117 -0.31 3.58 -14.28
CA ILE A 117 -0.57 2.22 -14.80
C ILE A 117 -1.82 1.60 -14.18
N ALA A 118 -2.55 2.40 -13.40
CA ALA A 118 -3.74 2.04 -12.64
C ALA A 118 -3.55 0.94 -11.58
N ASP A 119 -2.33 0.85 -11.01
CA ASP A 119 -2.09 0.16 -9.74
C ASP A 119 -2.83 0.88 -8.59
N ILE A 120 -3.32 0.11 -7.61
CA ILE A 120 -4.21 0.63 -6.56
C ILE A 120 -3.42 0.91 -5.28
N TYR A 121 -3.55 2.15 -4.79
CA TYR A 121 -2.90 2.65 -3.58
C TYR A 121 -3.92 3.24 -2.60
N LEU A 122 -3.58 3.22 -1.32
CA LEU A 122 -4.17 4.10 -0.31
C LEU A 122 -3.22 5.30 -0.10
N VAL A 123 -3.73 6.52 -0.24
CA VAL A 123 -2.96 7.75 -0.06
C VAL A 123 -3.60 8.64 0.99
N GLY A 124 -2.80 9.08 1.96
CA GLY A 124 -3.17 10.00 3.03
C GLY A 124 -2.20 11.16 3.19
N ARG A 125 -2.62 12.20 3.91
CA ARG A 125 -1.79 13.37 4.25
C ARG A 125 -2.12 13.85 5.66
N MET A 126 -1.08 14.10 6.46
CA MET A 126 -1.15 14.70 7.80
C MET A 126 -0.30 15.99 7.80
N SER A 127 -0.75 17.05 8.47
CA SER A 127 0.07 18.25 8.61
C SER A 127 1.18 18.01 9.63
N ALA A 128 2.30 18.74 9.53
CA ALA A 128 3.40 18.62 10.51
C ALA A 128 2.92 18.86 11.96
N GLU A 129 1.94 19.75 12.13
CA GLU A 129 1.33 20.08 13.41
C GLU A 129 0.42 18.96 13.97
N SER A 130 -0.35 18.28 13.11
CA SER A 130 -1.29 17.23 13.57
C SER A 130 -0.59 15.97 14.07
N VAL A 131 0.59 15.63 13.52
CA VAL A 131 1.37 14.46 13.95
C VAL A 131 0.57 13.16 13.85
N SER A 132 0.58 12.25 14.83
CA SER A 132 1.14 12.34 16.20
C SER A 132 1.54 10.95 16.71
N ALA A 133 1.18 10.55 17.93
CA ALA A 133 1.15 9.13 18.29
C ALA A 133 -0.22 8.54 17.91
N ASP A 134 -1.29 9.06 18.50
CA ASP A 134 -2.67 8.61 18.25
C ASP A 134 -3.12 8.83 16.80
N GLU A 135 -2.70 9.93 16.17
CA GLU A 135 -3.11 10.22 14.80
C GLU A 135 -2.37 9.36 13.77
N LEU A 136 -1.09 9.04 14.03
CA LEU A 136 -0.34 8.08 13.23
C LEU A 136 -0.95 6.68 13.38
N ASP A 137 -1.31 6.28 14.60
CA ASP A 137 -1.95 5.01 14.92
C ASP A 137 -3.32 4.86 14.21
N ARG A 138 -4.14 5.92 14.20
CA ARG A 138 -5.41 5.95 13.44
C ARG A 138 -5.20 5.80 11.93
N VAL A 139 -4.23 6.52 11.36
CA VAL A 139 -3.98 6.48 9.92
C VAL A 139 -3.39 5.13 9.49
N LEU A 140 -2.42 4.58 10.23
CA LEU A 140 -1.88 3.25 9.96
C LEU A 140 -2.91 2.14 10.20
N GLY A 141 -3.75 2.27 11.24
CA GLY A 141 -4.87 1.37 11.49
C GLY A 141 -5.90 1.39 10.36
N GLN A 142 -6.24 2.56 9.83
CA GLN A 142 -7.14 2.68 8.66
C GLN A 142 -6.50 2.13 7.38
N VAL A 143 -5.19 2.31 7.19
CA VAL A 143 -4.45 1.69 6.08
C VAL A 143 -4.55 0.17 6.16
N LEU A 144 -4.31 -0.41 7.34
CA LEU A 144 -4.39 -1.85 7.53
C LEU A 144 -5.83 -2.38 7.33
N GLU A 145 -6.83 -1.73 7.94
CA GLU A 145 -8.25 -2.10 7.83
C GLU A 145 -8.74 -2.13 6.38
N ALA A 146 -8.38 -1.12 5.59
CA ALA A 146 -8.76 -1.05 4.19
C ALA A 146 -7.92 -2.00 3.31
N ALA A 147 -6.59 -1.98 3.43
CA ALA A 147 -5.70 -2.78 2.59
C ALA A 147 -5.86 -4.30 2.80
N ASP A 148 -6.16 -4.74 4.03
CA ASP A 148 -6.40 -6.14 4.37
C ASP A 148 -7.89 -6.52 4.19
N GLY A 149 -8.79 -5.73 4.76
CA GLY A 149 -10.23 -6.01 4.77
C GLY A 149 -10.86 -6.04 3.39
N ASP A 150 -10.50 -5.10 2.51
CA ASP A 150 -11.08 -5.00 1.17
C ASP A 150 -10.34 -5.86 0.12
N PHE A 151 -9.19 -6.47 0.46
CA PHE A 151 -8.31 -7.16 -0.48
C PHE A 151 -9.04 -8.23 -1.31
N ASN A 152 -9.71 -9.17 -0.64
CA ASN A 152 -10.45 -10.24 -1.31
C ASN A 152 -11.57 -9.69 -2.20
N THR A 153 -12.28 -8.64 -1.77
CA THR A 153 -13.34 -8.03 -2.58
C THR A 153 -12.81 -7.38 -3.85
N ILE A 154 -11.62 -6.76 -3.81
CA ILE A 154 -10.95 -6.24 -5.01
C ILE A 154 -10.56 -7.39 -5.95
N LEU A 155 -10.03 -8.49 -5.41
CA LEU A 155 -9.66 -9.68 -6.17
C LEU A 155 -10.86 -10.40 -6.81
N GLU A 156 -11.95 -10.58 -6.06
CA GLU A 156 -13.23 -11.17 -6.53
C GLU A 156 -13.83 -10.39 -7.70
N ILE A 157 -13.73 -9.05 -7.66
CA ILE A 157 -14.29 -8.17 -8.71
C ILE A 157 -13.37 -8.11 -9.94
N GLY A 158 -12.06 -7.93 -9.73
CA GLY A 158 -11.11 -7.52 -10.78
C GLY A 158 -10.14 -8.59 -11.29
N PHE A 159 -10.10 -9.78 -10.69
CA PHE A 159 -9.11 -10.83 -10.98
C PHE A 159 -9.72 -12.24 -11.08
N LEU A 160 -11.05 -12.36 -11.19
CA LEU A 160 -11.81 -13.62 -11.18
C LEU A 160 -11.28 -14.65 -12.19
N THR A 161 -11.02 -14.22 -13.43
CA THR A 161 -10.49 -15.04 -14.51
C THR A 161 -9.09 -15.54 -14.20
N SER A 162 -8.22 -14.70 -13.62
CA SER A 162 -6.86 -15.07 -13.23
C SER A 162 -6.84 -16.02 -12.03
N ILE A 163 -7.70 -15.81 -11.03
CA ILE A 163 -7.92 -16.75 -9.92
C ILE A 163 -8.34 -18.13 -10.45
N ARG A 164 -9.26 -18.19 -11.42
CA ARG A 164 -9.71 -19.45 -12.05
C ARG A 164 -8.59 -20.16 -12.84
N ARG A 165 -7.78 -19.41 -13.58
CA ARG A 165 -6.60 -19.95 -14.30
C ARG A 165 -5.58 -20.54 -13.32
N GLU A 166 -5.26 -19.79 -12.27
CA GLU A 166 -4.32 -20.20 -11.24
C GLU A 166 -4.81 -21.44 -10.47
N TRP A 167 -6.10 -21.51 -10.15
CA TRP A 167 -6.73 -22.69 -9.55
C TRP A 167 -6.61 -23.92 -10.46
N ALA A 168 -6.96 -23.79 -11.74
CA ALA A 168 -6.86 -24.88 -12.72
C ALA A 168 -5.41 -25.34 -12.91
N TRP A 169 -4.45 -24.41 -12.97
CA TRP A 169 -3.03 -24.72 -13.04
C TRP A 169 -2.56 -25.51 -11.82
N ARG A 170 -2.87 -25.04 -10.60
CA ARG A 170 -2.48 -25.76 -9.37
C ARG A 170 -3.14 -27.13 -9.25
N SER A 171 -4.43 -27.24 -9.58
CA SER A 171 -5.16 -28.52 -9.55
C SER A 171 -4.55 -29.53 -10.52
N SER A 172 -4.22 -29.11 -11.74
CA SER A 172 -3.56 -29.98 -12.74
C SER A 172 -2.18 -30.49 -12.29
N ARG A 173 -1.41 -29.69 -11.54
CA ARG A 173 -0.08 -30.07 -11.02
C ARG A 173 -0.12 -30.76 -9.66
N GLY A 174 -1.20 -30.59 -8.90
CA GLY A 174 -1.33 -31.00 -7.50
C GLY A 174 -0.55 -30.09 -6.54
N GLU A 175 -0.48 -28.80 -6.85
CA GLU A 175 0.13 -27.76 -6.03
C GLU A 175 -0.82 -27.25 -4.92
N SER A 176 -0.27 -26.53 -3.94
CA SER A 176 -1.03 -26.03 -2.79
C SER A 176 -2.07 -24.96 -3.16
N LEU A 177 -3.36 -25.27 -2.95
CA LEU A 177 -4.46 -24.31 -3.12
C LEU A 177 -4.67 -23.38 -1.90
N ARG A 178 -3.86 -23.47 -0.84
CA ARG A 178 -4.11 -22.81 0.47
C ARG A 178 -4.48 -21.33 0.38
N ASN A 179 -3.79 -20.58 -0.48
CA ASN A 179 -4.00 -19.13 -0.64
C ASN A 179 -5.20 -18.79 -1.55
N LEU A 180 -5.71 -19.76 -2.30
CA LEU A 180 -6.87 -19.62 -3.18
C LEU A 180 -8.19 -20.01 -2.49
N LEU A 181 -8.16 -20.80 -1.41
CA LEU A 181 -9.37 -21.31 -0.72
C LEU A 181 -10.39 -20.22 -0.33
N ALA A 182 -9.93 -18.98 -0.06
CA ALA A 182 -10.84 -17.85 0.17
C ALA A 182 -11.82 -17.59 -1.00
N PHE A 183 -11.40 -17.94 -2.22
CA PHE A 183 -12.13 -17.76 -3.48
C PHE A 183 -12.79 -19.05 -3.99
N GLU A 184 -12.77 -20.15 -3.22
CA GLU A 184 -13.37 -21.45 -3.62
C GLU A 184 -14.83 -21.30 -4.08
N HIS A 185 -15.58 -20.40 -3.43
CA HIS A 185 -16.96 -20.06 -3.75
C HIS A 185 -17.18 -19.42 -5.15
N LEU A 186 -16.11 -19.01 -5.85
CA LEU A 186 -16.13 -18.49 -7.21
C LEU A 186 -15.79 -19.54 -8.28
N ILE A 187 -15.40 -20.74 -7.83
CA ILE A 187 -14.86 -21.82 -8.66
C ILE A 187 -15.92 -22.88 -8.87
N ASP A 188 -16.16 -23.20 -10.14
CA ASP A 188 -16.93 -24.39 -10.51
C ASP A 188 -16.00 -25.60 -10.50
N LEU A 189 -15.99 -26.33 -9.39
CA LEU A 189 -15.11 -27.49 -9.16
C LEU A 189 -15.33 -28.62 -10.18
N GLU A 190 -16.52 -28.73 -10.80
CA GLU A 190 -16.77 -29.74 -11.84
C GLU A 190 -16.02 -29.43 -13.16
N THR A 191 -15.63 -28.17 -13.36
CA THR A 191 -14.87 -27.70 -14.54
C THR A 191 -13.36 -27.62 -14.31
N MET A 192 -12.88 -27.91 -13.11
CA MET A 192 -11.46 -27.86 -12.77
C MET A 192 -10.76 -29.19 -13.12
N PRO A 193 -9.55 -29.16 -13.69
CA PRO A 193 -8.81 -30.37 -14.03
C PRO A 193 -8.33 -31.11 -12.78
N SER A 194 -8.42 -32.43 -12.80
CA SER A 194 -7.77 -33.31 -11.82
C SER A 194 -6.24 -33.30 -11.99
N LYS A 195 -5.52 -33.79 -10.98
CA LYS A 195 -4.06 -33.90 -11.03
C LYS A 195 -3.61 -34.78 -12.21
N GLY A 196 -2.80 -34.21 -13.10
CA GLY A 196 -2.29 -34.83 -14.32
C GLY A 196 -3.16 -34.61 -15.56
N GLU A 197 -4.34 -34.00 -15.44
CA GLU A 197 -5.20 -33.66 -16.58
C GLU A 197 -4.75 -32.35 -17.25
N PRO A 198 -4.96 -32.20 -18.58
CA PRO A 198 -4.65 -30.96 -19.28
C PRO A 198 -5.56 -29.82 -18.79
N ILE A 199 -4.98 -28.63 -18.65
CA ILE A 199 -5.74 -27.41 -18.29
C ILE A 199 -6.79 -27.15 -19.38
N PRO A 200 -8.09 -26.98 -19.04
CA PRO A 200 -9.14 -26.67 -20.00
C PRO A 200 -8.81 -25.42 -20.82
N SER A 201 -9.19 -25.39 -22.11
CA SER A 201 -8.83 -24.32 -23.04
C SER A 201 -9.27 -22.92 -22.59
N GLN A 202 -10.39 -22.81 -21.87
CA GLN A 202 -10.88 -21.56 -21.26
C GLN A 202 -9.99 -21.02 -20.13
N TYR A 203 -9.17 -21.88 -19.52
CA TYR A 203 -8.19 -21.55 -18.47
C TYR A 203 -6.74 -21.63 -18.95
N ALA A 204 -6.51 -22.01 -20.21
CA ALA A 204 -5.17 -21.98 -20.78
C ALA A 204 -4.65 -20.53 -20.84
N PRO A 205 -3.34 -20.30 -20.60
CA PRO A 205 -2.75 -18.99 -20.81
C PRO A 205 -2.87 -18.61 -22.29
N THR A 206 -3.35 -17.40 -22.56
CA THR A 206 -3.44 -16.88 -23.93
C THR A 206 -2.04 -16.87 -24.53
N ARG A 207 -1.79 -17.69 -25.57
CA ARG A 207 -0.58 -17.51 -26.39
C ARG A 207 -0.68 -16.13 -27.03
N THR A 208 0.16 -15.20 -26.58
CA THR A 208 0.46 -13.99 -27.34
C THR A 208 0.97 -14.44 -28.71
N ALA A 209 0.15 -14.18 -29.73
CA ALA A 209 0.50 -14.47 -31.11
C ALA A 209 1.46 -13.37 -31.59
N ASP A 210 2.72 -13.49 -31.19
CA ASP A 210 3.76 -12.58 -31.63
C ASP A 210 4.12 -12.90 -33.09
N SER A 211 3.59 -12.11 -34.02
CA SER A 211 3.83 -12.25 -35.45
C SER A 211 4.16 -10.89 -36.08
N SER A 212 5.44 -10.74 -36.38
CA SER A 212 6.02 -9.82 -37.38
C SER A 212 5.79 -8.30 -37.21
N SER A 213 6.73 -7.67 -36.50
CA SER A 213 7.33 -6.39 -36.94
C SER A 213 8.84 -6.61 -37.14
N PRO A 214 9.43 -6.31 -38.31
CA PRO A 214 10.87 -6.41 -38.49
C PRO A 214 11.60 -5.11 -38.07
N ASP A 215 12.81 -5.31 -37.56
CA ASP A 215 13.93 -4.35 -37.53
C ASP A 215 13.89 -3.14 -36.56
N ALA A 216 14.41 -3.35 -35.35
CA ALA A 216 15.44 -2.49 -34.73
C ALA A 216 16.08 -3.26 -33.55
N GLY A 217 17.42 -3.40 -33.53
CA GLY A 217 18.07 -4.46 -32.74
C GLY A 217 18.69 -4.10 -31.39
N ALA A 218 19.10 -5.18 -30.70
CA ALA A 218 20.13 -5.28 -29.65
C ALA A 218 19.81 -4.80 -28.22
N GLY A 219 19.51 -5.77 -27.34
CA GLY A 219 19.41 -5.58 -25.88
C GLY A 219 19.03 -6.84 -25.10
N VAL A 220 19.46 -8.03 -25.52
CA VAL A 220 19.02 -9.31 -24.91
C VAL A 220 19.76 -9.57 -23.60
N ALA A 221 19.00 -9.71 -22.50
CA ALA A 221 19.43 -10.38 -21.28
C ALA A 221 18.59 -11.65 -21.10
N SER A 222 19.14 -12.79 -21.50
CA SER A 222 18.57 -14.11 -21.22
C SER A 222 18.87 -14.49 -19.77
N VAL A 223 17.88 -15.01 -19.04
CA VAL A 223 18.09 -15.62 -17.71
C VAL A 223 17.45 -17.01 -17.67
N ASN A 224 18.33 -17.98 -17.84
CA ASN A 224 18.31 -19.38 -17.43
C ASN A 224 17.01 -20.00 -16.88
N ASP A 225 16.65 -21.12 -17.51
CA ASP A 225 16.11 -22.29 -16.83
C ASP A 225 17.01 -22.72 -15.66
N SER A 226 16.50 -22.63 -14.44
CA SER A 226 17.04 -23.32 -13.27
C SER A 226 15.90 -23.61 -12.29
N GLY A 227 15.67 -24.89 -12.01
CA GLY A 227 14.57 -25.35 -11.17
C GLY A 227 14.66 -24.80 -9.75
N GLY A 228 13.66 -24.01 -9.36
CA GLY A 228 13.44 -23.55 -8.00
C GLY A 228 11.96 -23.65 -7.66
N THR A 229 11.62 -24.44 -6.63
CA THR A 229 10.26 -24.52 -6.09
C THR A 229 9.95 -23.28 -5.25
N SER A 230 9.57 -22.19 -5.90
CA SER A 230 8.93 -21.05 -5.22
C SER A 230 7.44 -21.32 -5.11
N ASP A 231 6.93 -21.36 -3.87
CA ASP A 231 5.50 -21.42 -3.55
C ASP A 231 4.86 -20.09 -3.96
N VAL A 232 4.54 -19.97 -5.25
CA VAL A 232 3.85 -18.81 -5.81
C VAL A 232 2.58 -18.63 -5.00
N SER A 233 2.30 -17.39 -4.64
CA SER A 233 1.24 -17.02 -3.72
C SER A 233 0.28 -16.06 -4.44
N VAL A 234 -0.98 -15.95 -4.00
CA VAL A 234 -1.92 -15.00 -4.64
C VAL A 234 -1.41 -13.55 -4.52
N THR A 235 -0.52 -13.29 -3.56
CA THR A 235 0.27 -12.07 -3.42
C THR A 235 1.22 -11.77 -4.60
N ASP A 236 1.62 -12.75 -5.41
CA ASP A 236 2.44 -12.51 -6.61
C ASP A 236 1.62 -11.93 -7.78
N LEU A 237 0.32 -12.26 -7.87
CA LEU A 237 -0.64 -11.55 -8.74
C LEU A 237 -0.86 -10.11 -8.26
N ALA A 238 -0.77 -9.88 -6.94
CA ALA A 238 -0.90 -8.53 -6.37
C ALA A 238 0.39 -7.69 -6.49
N GLY A 239 1.55 -8.31 -6.73
CA GLY A 239 2.86 -7.70 -7.02
C GLY A 239 3.55 -6.98 -5.86
N SER A 240 4.88 -7.07 -5.79
CA SER A 240 5.68 -6.13 -4.99
C SER A 240 5.79 -4.78 -5.71
N PRO A 241 5.90 -3.65 -4.98
CA PRO A 241 6.13 -2.34 -5.60
C PRO A 241 7.47 -2.34 -6.35
N GLY A 242 7.52 -1.65 -7.48
CA GLY A 242 8.75 -1.46 -8.24
C GLY A 242 9.77 -0.61 -7.46
N GLU A 243 11.05 -0.87 -7.73
CA GLU A 243 12.18 -0.06 -7.23
C GLU A 243 12.22 1.35 -7.85
#